data_AF-A0A6L7SVI6-F1
#
_entry.id   AF-A0A6L7SVI6-F1
#
_cell.length_a   1.000
_cell.length_b   1.000
_cell.length_c   1.000
_cell.angle_alpha   90.00
_cell.angle_beta   90.00
_cell.angle_gamma   90.00
#
_symmetry.space_group_name_H-M   'P 1'
#
loop_
_entity.id
_entity.type
_entity.pdbx_description
1 polymer ?
#
loop_
_entity_poly.entity_id
_entity_poly.type
_entity_poly.pdbx_seq_one_letter_code
_entity_poly.pdbx_strand_id
1 'polypeptide(L)' 'MAIRIDMLLDLIIFLSSLLFGSMVFFSAIVMPAVFRSLDKQPAQLLAHRLLPLYYLWCIVLSVLLTIIAAFQFQSLMVLM' A
#
# COMPACT_ATOMS: atom_id res chain seq x y z
N MET A 1 -26.47 -3.16 11.56
CA MET A 1 -25.50 -2.05 11.48
C MET A 1 -24.11 -2.50 11.89
N ALA A 2 -23.98 -3.25 13.00
CA ALA A 2 -22.72 -3.88 13.45
C ALA A 2 -21.94 -4.65 12.35
N ILE A 3 -22.62 -5.55 11.62
CA ILE A 3 -22.00 -6.36 10.54
C ILE A 3 -21.27 -5.51 9.48
N ARG A 4 -21.75 -4.30 9.18
CA ARG A 4 -21.13 -3.41 8.19
C ARG A 4 -19.80 -2.83 8.72
N ILE A 5 -19.74 -2.54 10.02
CA ILE A 5 -18.58 -1.96 10.69
C ILE A 5 -17.46 -3.00 10.77
N ASP A 6 -17.78 -4.24 11.13
CA ASP A 6 -16.81 -5.33 11.19
C ASP A 6 -16.19 -5.59 9.81
N MET A 7 -17.02 -5.65 8.76
CA MET A 7 -16.57 -5.88 7.38
C MET A 7 -15.66 -4.76 6.85
N LEU A 8 -15.91 -3.50 7.23
CA LEU A 8 -15.04 -2.37 6.88
C LEU A 8 -13.71 -2.42 7.65
N LEU A 9 -13.73 -2.87 8.90
CA LEU A 9 -12.54 -3.01 9.74
C LEU A 9 -11.61 -4.10 9.20
N ASP A 10 -12.17 -5.26 8.85
CA ASP A 10 -11.43 -6.35 8.20
C ASP A 10 -10.79 -5.89 6.88
N LEU A 11 -11.52 -5.11 6.10
CA LEU A 11 -11.03 -4.55 4.84
C LEU A 11 -9.86 -3.58 5.07
N ILE A 12 -9.93 -2.72 6.09
CA ILE A 12 -8.83 -1.80 6.46
C ILE A 12 -7.59 -2.59 6.89
N ILE A 13 -7.75 -3.62 7.71
CA ILE A 13 -6.64 -4.48 8.17
C ILE A 13 -6.00 -5.19 6.99
N PHE A 14 -6.81 -5.76 6.09
CA PHE A 14 -6.31 -6.42 4.90
C PHE A 14 -5.55 -5.47 3.98
N LEU A 15 -6.11 -4.29 3.66
CA LEU A 15 -5.46 -3.31 2.78
C LEU A 15 -4.18 -2.72 3.40
N SER A 16 -4.17 -2.45 4.70
CA SER A 16 -2.98 -1.95 5.38
C SER A 16 -1.87 -2.99 5.44
N SER A 17 -2.22 -4.26 5.67
CA SER A 17 -1.28 -5.39 5.60
C SER A 17 -0.75 -5.58 4.18
N LEU A 18 -1.60 -5.44 3.15
CA LEU A 18 -1.20 -5.49 1.75
C LEU A 18 -0.25 -4.34 1.40
N LEU A 19 -0.56 -3.12 1.83
CA LEU A 19 0.28 -1.94 1.63
C LEU A 19 1.66 -2.13 2.28
N PHE A 20 1.68 -2.54 3.55
CA PHE A 20 2.91 -2.80 4.29
C PHE A 20 3.71 -3.96 3.65
N GLY A 21 3.04 -5.05 3.29
CA GLY A 21 3.66 -6.16 2.58
C GLY A 21 4.27 -5.73 1.25
N SER A 22 3.59 -4.88 0.49
CA SER A 22 4.11 -4.33 -0.77
C SER A 22 5.35 -3.44 -0.54
N MET A 23 5.40 -2.69 0.56
CA MET A 23 6.58 -1.91 0.97
C MET A 23 7.79 -2.78 1.29
N VAL A 24 7.59 -3.78 2.14
CA VAL A 24 8.66 -4.70 2.51
C VAL A 24 9.13 -5.50 1.30
N PHE A 25 8.21 -6.02 0.49
CA PHE A 25 8.53 -6.78 -0.72
C PHE A 25 9.33 -5.96 -1.73
N PHE A 26 8.93 -4.71 -1.97
CA PHE A 26 9.65 -3.84 -2.89
C PHE A 26 11.08 -3.54 -2.41
N SER A 27 11.23 -3.17 -1.15
CA SER A 27 12.53 -2.82 -0.56
C SER A 27 13.47 -4.03 -0.43
N ALA A 28 12.96 -5.16 0.06
CA ALA A 28 13.77 -6.32 0.39
C ALA A 28 14.03 -7.27 -0.79
N ILE A 29 13.16 -7.28 -1.80
CA ILE A 29 13.24 -8.24 -2.90
C ILE A 29 13.44 -7.52 -4.24
N VAL A 30 12.55 -6.60 -4.60
CA VAL A 30 12.54 -5.99 -5.94
C VAL A 30 13.79 -5.14 -6.18
N MET A 31 14.09 -4.20 -5.28
CA MET A 31 15.27 -3.34 -5.39
C MET A 31 16.59 -4.14 -5.44
N PRO A 32 16.88 -5.06 -4.50
CA PRO A 32 18.11 -5.84 -4.56
C PRO A 32 18.15 -6.80 -5.76
N ALA A 33 17.02 -7.33 -6.23
CA ALA A 33 16.99 -8.12 -7.46
C ALA A 33 17.38 -7.27 -8.69
N VAL A 34 16.89 -6.02 -8.78
CA VAL A 34 17.25 -5.09 -9.86
C VAL A 34 18.75 -4.78 -9.85
N PHE A 35 19.34 -4.50 -8.68
CA PHE A 35 20.77 -4.21 -8.58
C PHE A 35 21.67 -5.44 -8.72
N ARG A 36 21.18 -6.66 -8.47
CA ARG A 36 21.92 -7.90 -8.68
C ARG A 36 21.90 -8.39 -10.13
N SER A 37 20.78 -8.19 -10.83
CA SER A 37 20.58 -8.75 -12.18
C SER A 37 21.04 -7.85 -13.32
N LEU A 38 21.28 -6.56 -13.07
CA LEU A 38 21.69 -5.60 -14.09
C LEU A 38 23.03 -4.93 -13.72
N ASP A 39 23.80 -4.57 -14.75
CA ASP A 39 24.98 -3.72 -14.60
C ASP A 39 24.63 -2.35 -13.98
N LYS A 40 25.62 -1.69 -13.36
CA LYS A 40 25.42 -0.48 -12.54
C LYS A 40 24.63 0.63 -13.24
N GLN A 41 24.89 0.89 -14.53
CA GLN A 41 24.22 1.94 -15.29
C GLN A 41 22.74 1.63 -15.59
N PRO A 42 22.37 0.48 -16.19
CA PRO A 42 20.97 0.16 -16.44
C PRO A 42 20.18 -0.13 -15.16
N ALA A 43 20.81 -0.68 -14.10
CA ALA A 43 20.15 -0.91 -12.81
C ALA A 43 19.68 0.41 -12.17
N GLN A 44 20.51 1.44 -12.20
CA GLN A 44 20.18 2.75 -11.65
C GLN A 44 19.05 3.42 -12.45
N LEU A 45 19.07 3.34 -13.79
CA LEU A 45 18.01 3.90 -14.62
C LEU A 45 16.65 3.21 -14.36
N LEU A 46 16.66 1.88 -14.22
CA LEU A 46 15.47 1.11 -13.90
C LEU A 46 14.95 1.48 -12.51
N ALA A 47 15.82 1.56 -11.49
CA ALA A 47 15.42 1.95 -10.14
C ALA A 47 14.70 3.31 -10.10
N HIS A 48 15.21 4.31 -10.84
CA HIS A 48 14.57 5.64 -10.93
C HIS A 48 13.23 5.64 -11.65
N ARG A 49 12.96 4.66 -12.54
CA ARG A 49 11.67 4.50 -13.22
C ARG A 49 10.69 3.65 -12.41
N LEU A 50 11.21 2.67 -11.67
CA LEU A 50 10.43 1.72 -10.90
C LEU A 50 9.94 2.33 -9.58
N LEU A 51 10.79 3.14 -8.92
CA LEU A 51 10.44 3.90 -7.72
C LEU A 51 9.18 4.76 -7.87
N PRO A 52 9.05 5.66 -8.86
CA PRO A 52 7.87 6.51 -8.98
C PRO A 52 6.59 5.72 -9.23
N LEU A 53 6.64 4.63 -10.02
CA LEU A 53 5.49 3.74 -10.20
C LEU A 53 5.08 3.08 -8.88
N TYR A 54 6.06 2.60 -8.12
CA TYR A 54 5.85 1.98 -6.82
C TYR A 54 5.30 2.97 -5.77
N TYR A 55 5.82 4.20 -5.73
CA TYR A 55 5.27 5.25 -4.88
C TYR A 55 3.85 5.62 -5.29
N LEU A 56 3.55 5.67 -6.58
CA LEU A 56 2.19 5.93 -7.08
C LEU A 56 1.22 4.83 -6.64
N TRP A 57 1.64 3.56 -6.68
CA TRP A 57 0.87 2.44 -6.12
C TRP A 57 0.58 2.62 -4.63
N CYS A 58 1.59 3.01 -3.85
CA CYS A 58 1.43 3.26 -2.41
C CYS A 58 0.49 4.45 -2.14
N ILE A 59 0.58 5.53 -2.92
CA ILE A 59 -0.31 6.69 -2.80
C ILE A 59 -1.76 6.28 -3.08
N VAL A 60 -2.01 5.56 -4.16
CA VAL A 60 -3.37 5.11 -4.53
C VAL A 60 -3.96 4.24 -3.42
N LEU A 61 -3.20 3.26 -2.92
CA LEU A 61 -3.65 2.42 -1.80
C LEU A 61 -3.87 3.22 -0.51
N SER A 62 -3.02 4.21 -0.21
CA SER A 62 -3.16 5.06 0.97
C SER A 62 -4.39 5.96 0.90
N VAL A 63 -4.68 6.53 -0.28
CA VAL A 63 -5.91 7.32 -0.52
C VAL A 63 -7.13 6.44 -0.34
N LEU A 64 -7.11 5.22 -0.90
CA LEU A 64 -8.21 4.28 -0.79
C LEU A 64 -8.44 3.87 0.67
N LEU A 65 -7.37 3.56 1.42
CA LEU A 65 -7.42 3.31 2.86
C LEU A 65 -8.00 4.49 3.63
N THR A 66 -7.57 5.72 3.31
CA THR A 66 -8.03 6.95 3.96
C THR A 66 -9.54 7.13 3.75
N ILE A 67 -10.02 6.89 2.54
CA ILE A 67 -11.45 6.98 2.21
C ILE A 67 -12.25 5.95 3.01
N ILE A 68 -11.82 4.68 3.02
CA ILE A 68 -12.51 3.61 3.77
C ILE A 68 -12.51 3.92 5.28
N ALA A 69 -11.38 4.38 5.82
CA ALA A 69 -11.26 4.75 7.23
C ALA A 69 -12.16 5.94 7.60
N ALA A 70 -12.32 6.93 6.71
CA ALA A 70 -13.23 8.05 6.92
C ALA A 70 -14.71 7.58 6.98
N PHE A 71 -15.11 6.67 6.08
CA PHE A 71 -16.45 6.07 6.12
C PHE A 71 -16.69 5.25 7.39
N GLN A 72 -15.68 4.49 7.84
CA GLN A 72 -15.75 3.74 9.09
C GLN A 72 -15.94 4.67 10.29
N PHE A 73 -15.16 5.76 10.35
CA PHE A 73 -15.23 6.74 11.43
C PHE A 73 -16.61 7.42 11.52
N GLN A 74 -17.18 7.81 10.36
CA GLN A 74 -18.52 8.38 10.32
C GLN A 74 -19.58 7.38 10.80
N SER A 75 -19.48 6.10 10.43
CA SER A 75 -20.41 5.06 10.91
C SER A 75 -20.33 4.84 12.43
N LEU A 76 -19.15 5.04 13.03
CA LEU A 76 -18.91 4.90 14.46
C LEU A 76 -19.54 6.05 15.25
N MET A 77 -19.41 7.29 14.76
CA MET A 77 -20.04 8.47 15.37
C MET A 77 -21.57 8.44 15.34
N VAL A 78 -22.19 7.85 14.30
CA VAL A 78 -23.66 7.72 14.22
C VAL A 78 -24.20 6.72 15.25
N LEU A 79 -23.37 5.83 15.77
CA LEU A 79 -23.77 4.75 16.66
C LEU A 79 -23.60 5.11 18.16
N MET A 80 -22.84 6.17 18.47
CA MET A 80 -22.67 6.75 19.81
C MET A 80 -23.77 7.76 20.12
#